data_AF-A0A7J2NHW1-F1
#
_entry.id   AF-A0A7J2NHW1-F1
#
_cell.length_a   1.000
_cell.length_b   1.000
_cell.length_c   1.000
_cell.angle_alpha   90.00
_cell.angle_beta   90.00
_cell.angle_gamma   90.00
#
_symmetry.space_group_name_H-M   'P 1'
#
loop_
_entity.id
_entity.type
_entity.pdbx_description
1 polymer ?
#
loop_
_entity_poly.entity_id
_entity_poly.type
_entity_poly.pdbx_seq_one_letter_code
_entity_poly.pdbx_strand_id
1 'polypeptide(L)'
;MKSDRVMIALVAFLAAIMIAIFLQVDWQASHPDDTSSEELGQQFFGDEDDPAYSPLMILLAMLLIVALLGAVFLAKEEDRE
;
A
#
# COMPACT_ATOMS: atom_id res chain seq x y z
N MET A 1 3.71 -19.35 28.71
CA MET A 1 5.18 -19.46 28.85
C MET A 1 5.88 -20.31 27.79
N LYS A 2 5.51 -21.58 27.54
CA LYS A 2 6.14 -22.37 26.44
C LYS A 2 5.68 -21.92 25.04
N SER A 3 4.39 -21.57 24.89
CA SER A 3 3.80 -21.07 23.64
C SER A 3 4.44 -19.76 23.17
N ASP A 4 4.64 -18.81 24.08
CA ASP A 4 5.15 -17.48 23.76
C ASP A 4 6.58 -17.53 23.22
N ARG A 5 7.42 -18.41 23.78
CA ARG A 5 8.79 -18.63 23.31
C ARG A 5 8.84 -19.26 21.92
N VAL A 6 7.92 -20.18 21.62
CA VAL A 6 7.79 -20.79 20.28
C VAL A 6 7.31 -19.75 19.28
N MET A 7 6.34 -18.92 19.64
CA MET A 7 5.84 -17.84 18.79
C MET A 7 6.94 -16.80 18.48
N ILE A 8 7.70 -16.38 19.49
CA ILE A 8 8.83 -15.46 19.31
C ILE A 8 9.89 -16.08 18.39
N ALA A 9 10.22 -17.36 18.58
CA ALA A 9 11.18 -18.06 17.73
C ALA A 9 10.70 -18.17 16.27
N LEU A 10 9.40 -18.43 16.06
CA LEU A 10 8.80 -18.50 14.74
C LEU A 10 8.82 -17.15 14.02
N VAL A 11 8.48 -16.08 14.72
CA VAL A 11 8.52 -14.71 14.18
C VAL A 11 9.94 -14.30 13.84
N ALA A 12 10.91 -14.62 14.71
CA ALA A 12 12.32 -14.35 14.45
C ALA A 12 12.84 -15.12 13.22
N PHE A 13 12.40 -16.37 13.06
CA PHE A 13 12.75 -17.20 11.90
C PHE A 13 12.14 -16.65 10.60
N LEU A 14 10.85 -16.24 10.61
CA LEU A 14 10.21 -15.58 9.48
C LEU A 14 10.90 -14.26 9.11
N ALA A 15 11.28 -13.45 10.09
CA ALA A 15 12.02 -12.22 9.85
C ALA A 15 13.40 -12.48 9.23
N ALA A 16 14.11 -13.51 9.69
CA ALA A 16 15.40 -13.91 9.12
C ALA A 16 15.25 -14.37 7.66
N ILE A 17 14.20 -15.12 7.32
CA ILE A 17 13.88 -15.50 5.94
C ILE A 17 13.60 -14.25 5.10
N MET A 18 12.80 -13.32 5.61
CA MET A 18 12.48 -12.07 4.89
C MET A 18 13.77 -11.28 4.58
N ILE A 19 14.65 -11.11 5.57
CA ILE A 19 15.94 -10.43 5.38
C ILE A 19 16.79 -11.15 4.35
N ALA A 20 16.88 -12.49 4.41
CA ALA A 20 17.64 -13.28 3.45
C ALA A 20 17.11 -13.12 2.02
N ILE A 21 15.80 -13.03 1.83
CA ILE A 21 15.19 -12.75 0.52
C ILE A 21 15.60 -11.36 0.03
N PHE A 22 15.48 -10.33 0.86
CA PHE A 22 15.88 -8.96 0.48
C PHE A 22 17.38 -8.84 0.14
N LEU A 23 18.25 -9.60 0.81
CA LEU A 23 19.69 -9.63 0.51
C LEU A 23 20.03 -10.32 -0.82
N GLN A 24 19.15 -11.17 -1.33
CA GLN A 24 19.31 -11.82 -2.64
C GLN A 24 18.72 -11.01 -3.80
N VAL A 25 17.84 -10.05 -3.50
CA VAL A 25 17.35 -9.11 -4.49
C VAL A 25 18.49 -8.13 -4.78
N ASP A 26 19.06 -8.22 -5.99
CA ASP A 26 19.98 -7.23 -6.50
C ASP A 26 19.21 -5.93 -6.73
N TRP A 27 19.16 -5.09 -5.69
CA TRP A 27 18.62 -3.75 -5.79
C TRP A 27 19.58 -2.94 -6.63
N GLN A 28 19.36 -2.95 -7.95
CA GLN A 28 20.06 -2.04 -8.84
C GLN A 28 19.74 -0.64 -8.34
N ALA A 29 20.74 0.02 -7.76
CA ALA A 29 20.68 1.43 -7.43
C ALA A 29 20.70 2.19 -8.76
N SER A 30 19.56 2.18 -9.46
CA SER A 30 19.32 3.11 -10.53
C SER A 30 19.26 4.51 -9.92
N HIS A 31 19.54 5.51 -10.73
CA HIS A 31 19.18 6.86 -10.33
C HIS A 31 17.66 6.85 -10.10
N PRO A 32 17.15 7.53 -9.06
CA PRO A 32 15.72 7.80 -9.01
C PRO A 32 15.37 8.42 -10.36
N ASP A 33 14.46 7.81 -11.10
CA ASP A 33 14.01 8.38 -12.36
C ASP A 33 13.55 9.81 -12.07
N ASP A 34 14.04 10.77 -12.87
CA ASP A 34 13.54 12.15 -12.86
C ASP A 34 12.15 12.17 -13.49
N THR A 35 11.22 11.41 -12.90
CA THR A 35 9.84 11.35 -13.36
C THR A 35 9.14 12.63 -12.94
N SER A 36 8.66 13.37 -13.93
CA SER A 36 7.90 14.59 -13.67
C SER A 36 6.50 14.27 -13.13
N SER A 37 5.88 15.23 -12.43
CA SER A 37 4.48 15.10 -12.00
C SER A 37 3.52 14.88 -13.17
N GLU A 38 3.87 15.35 -14.36
CA GLU A 38 3.10 15.18 -15.59
C GLU A 38 3.15 13.73 -16.08
N GLU A 39 4.35 13.13 -16.12
CA GLU A 39 4.55 11.72 -16.48
C GLU A 39 3.85 10.78 -15.48
N LEU A 40 3.90 11.10 -14.18
CA LEU A 40 3.13 10.36 -13.18
C LEU A 40 1.62 10.48 -13.42
N GLY A 41 1.14 11.66 -13.80
CA GLY A 41 -0.26 11.90 -14.15
C GLY A 41 -0.70 11.02 -15.32
N GLN A 42 0.08 11.00 -16.40
CA GLN A 42 -0.15 10.14 -17.56
C GLN A 42 -0.13 8.66 -17.18
N GLN A 43 0.81 8.24 -16.33
CA GLN A 43 0.88 6.86 -15.87
C GLN A 43 -0.34 6.46 -15.03
N PHE A 44 -0.82 7.35 -14.16
CA PHE A 44 -1.96 7.05 -13.28
C PHE A 44 -3.32 7.10 -13.98
N PHE A 45 -3.50 8.04 -14.90
CA PHE A 45 -4.80 8.29 -15.53
C PHE A 45 -4.89 7.81 -16.99
N GLY A 46 -3.76 7.46 -17.59
CA GLY A 46 -3.65 7.05 -18.99
C GLY A 46 -3.74 8.22 -19.96
N ASP A 47 -3.40 7.94 -21.22
CA ASP A 47 -3.83 8.73 -22.38
C ASP A 47 -5.11 8.11 -22.97
N GLU A 48 -5.75 8.79 -23.94
CA GLU A 48 -6.99 8.32 -24.58
C GLU A 48 -6.89 6.88 -25.14
N ASP A 49 -5.69 6.42 -25.47
CA ASP A 49 -5.41 5.13 -26.12
C ASP A 49 -4.78 4.07 -25.19
N ASP A 50 -4.32 4.41 -23.98
CA ASP A 50 -3.73 3.44 -23.04
C ASP A 50 -4.07 3.75 -21.56
N PRO A 51 -5.14 3.14 -21.01
CA PRO A 51 -5.54 3.35 -19.63
C PRO A 51 -4.67 2.52 -18.67
N ALA A 52 -3.43 2.94 -18.45
CA ALA A 52 -2.44 2.22 -17.65
C ALA A 52 -2.96 1.82 -16.24
N TYR A 53 -3.20 2.80 -15.36
CA TYR A 53 -3.70 2.56 -13.98
C TYR A 53 -5.06 3.20 -13.67
N SER A 54 -5.72 3.77 -14.68
CA SER A 54 -7.00 4.47 -14.53
C SER A 54 -8.08 3.66 -13.77
N PRO A 55 -8.26 2.34 -14.02
CA PRO A 55 -9.21 1.53 -13.25
C PRO A 55 -8.88 1.42 -11.75
N LEU A 56 -7.60 1.34 -11.40
CA LEU A 56 -7.17 1.28 -9.99
C LEU A 56 -7.43 2.61 -9.28
N MET A 57 -7.21 3.74 -9.97
CA MET A 57 -7.49 5.07 -9.43
C MET A 57 -8.98 5.26 -9.12
N ILE A 58 -9.87 4.72 -9.97
CA ILE A 58 -11.32 4.72 -9.72
C ILE A 58 -11.67 3.90 -8.47
N LEU A 59 -11.08 2.70 -8.33
CA LEU A 59 -11.28 1.85 -7.15
C LEU A 59 -10.78 2.54 -5.87
N LEU A 60 -9.63 3.22 -5.93
CA LEU A 60 -9.09 3.99 -4.82
C LEU A 60 -10.04 5.14 -4.43
N ALA A 61 -10.55 5.89 -5.40
CA ALA A 61 -11.51 6.95 -5.15
C ALA A 61 -12.79 6.42 -4.49
N MET A 62 -13.32 5.29 -4.96
CA MET A 62 -14.49 4.64 -4.37
C MET A 62 -14.23 4.19 -2.93
N LEU A 63 -13.05 3.60 -2.67
CA LEU A 63 -12.63 3.19 -1.33
C LEU A 63 -12.59 4.39 -0.38
N LEU A 64 -12.02 5.52 -0.82
CA LEU A 64 -11.96 6.75 -0.03
C LEU A 64 -13.36 7.30 0.27
N ILE A 65 -14.30 7.23 -0.68
CA ILE A 65 -15.69 7.63 -0.43
C ILE A 65 -16.33 6.75 0.64
N VAL A 66 -16.16 5.43 0.54
CA VAL A 66 -16.69 4.47 1.54
C VAL A 66 -16.08 4.73 2.92
N ALA A 67 -14.77 4.95 3.00
CA ALA A 67 -14.07 5.28 4.24
C ALA A 67 -14.58 6.60 4.84
N LEU A 68 -14.78 7.62 4.01
CA LEU A 68 -15.30 8.92 4.44
C LEU A 68 -16.73 8.79 4.99
N LEU A 69 -17.60 8.04 4.30
CA LEU A 69 -18.95 7.77 4.78
C LEU A 69 -18.92 7.06 6.13
N GLY A 70 -18.12 6.00 6.26
CA GLY A 70 -17.95 5.29 7.53
C GLY A 70 -17.48 6.20 8.67
N ALA A 71 -16.48 7.06 8.42
CA ALA A 71 -15.98 8.02 9.40
C ALA A 71 -17.05 9.05 9.82
N VAL A 72 -17.84 9.56 8.87
CA VAL A 72 -18.92 10.51 9.16
C VAL A 72 -20.04 9.86 9.97
N PHE A 73 -20.40 8.62 9.66
CA PHE A 73 -21.41 7.89 10.44
C PHE A 73 -20.94 7.63 11.86
N LEU A 74 -19.68 7.20 12.03
CA LEU A 74 -19.09 6.95 13.35
C LEU A 74 -19.03 8.23 14.19
N ALA A 75 -18.55 9.33 13.60
CA ALA A 75 -18.49 10.62 14.28
C ALA A 75 -19.89 11.13 14.71
N LYS A 76 -20.91 10.93 13.87
CA LYS A 76 -22.30 11.30 14.21
C LYS A 76 -22.93 10.43 15.29
N GLU A 77 -22.45 9.21 15.47
CA GLU A 77 -22.90 8.32 16.54
C GLU A 77 -22.27 8.74 17.87
N GLU A 78 -20.99 9.08 17.88
CA GLU A 78 -20.28 9.59 19.05
C GLU A 78 -20.87 10.93 19.55
N ASP A 79 -21.28 11.83 18.65
CA ASP A 79 -21.95 13.09 19.02
C ASP A 79 -23.38 12.91 19.57
N ARG A 80 -23.96 11.71 19.46
CA ARG A 80 -25.33 11.40 19.91
C ARG A 80 -25.38 10.71 21.27
N GLU A 81 -24.27 10.20 21.78
CA GLU A 81 -24.12 9.66 23.14
C GLU A 81 -23.69 10.76 24.14
#